data_AF-A0A0R2V8H2-F1
#
_entry.id   AF-A0A0R2V8H2-F1
#
_cell.length_a   1.000
_cell.length_b   1.000
_cell.length_c   1.000
_cell.angle_alpha   90.00
_cell.angle_beta   90.00
_cell.angle_gamma   90.00
#
_symmetry.space_group_name_H-M   'P 1'
#
loop_
_entity.id
_entity.type
_entity.pdbx_description
1 polymer ?
#
loop_
_entity_poly.entity_id
_entity_poly.type
_entity_poly.pdbx_seq_one_letter_code
_entity_poly.pdbx_strand_id
1 'polypeptide(L)'
;MRTEKGFKVLAGEARFGKHYRMKGVTSNTLDIKISGQDTEGDLAVFEQTGLTPFGGPSLHIHPFQDEWFYVVEGTYKFRVGEETMQLTVGDTIFLPRNIPHAFMQLTDHGKMIVSYLPAGKMESFFEVTDAWENPPTPELIKAVFEDH
;
A
#
# COMPACT_ATOMS: atom_id res chain seq x y z
N MET A 1 -12.30 7.69 17.27
CA MET A 1 -11.74 8.52 18.34
C MET A 1 -10.24 8.43 18.22
N ARG A 2 -9.56 9.57 18.14
CA ARG A 2 -8.11 9.63 17.92
C ARG A 2 -7.39 9.03 19.12
N THR A 3 -6.34 8.25 18.88
CA THR A 3 -5.54 7.69 19.96
C THR A 3 -4.85 8.81 20.75
N GLU A 4 -5.02 8.82 22.07
CA GLU A 4 -4.49 9.87 22.95
C GLU A 4 -3.06 9.60 23.46
N LYS A 5 -2.57 8.35 23.34
CA LYS A 5 -1.25 7.94 23.82
C LYS A 5 -0.40 7.41 22.67
N GLY A 6 0.87 7.79 22.64
CA GLY A 6 1.84 7.19 21.72
C GLY A 6 1.94 5.67 21.93
N PHE A 7 2.24 4.94 20.87
CA PHE A 7 2.42 3.50 20.88
C PHE A 7 3.65 3.10 20.08
N LYS A 8 4.14 1.88 20.33
CA LYS A 8 5.21 1.25 19.57
C LYS A 8 4.64 0.03 18.87
N VAL A 9 4.93 -0.11 17.58
CA VAL A 9 4.78 -1.38 16.85
C VAL A 9 6.16 -1.96 16.66
N LEU A 10 6.38 -3.20 17.09
CA LEU A 10 7.69 -3.84 16.97
C LEU A 10 8.02 -4.15 15.50
N ALA A 11 9.30 -4.40 15.23
CA ALA A 11 9.73 -4.85 13.91
C ALA A 11 9.09 -6.21 13.60
N GLY A 12 8.57 -6.38 12.38
CA GLY A 12 7.84 -7.60 11.97
C GLY A 12 6.42 -7.74 12.54
N GLU A 13 5.99 -6.84 13.42
CA GLU A 13 4.63 -6.84 13.97
C GLU A 13 3.75 -5.80 13.28
N ALA A 14 2.44 -6.02 13.33
CA ALA A 14 1.45 -5.05 12.88
C ALA A 14 0.66 -4.46 14.05
N ARG A 15 0.18 -3.23 13.88
CA ARG A 15 -0.80 -2.59 14.75
C ARG A 15 -2.06 -3.46 14.78
N PHE A 16 -2.49 -3.83 15.99
CA PHE A 16 -3.58 -4.81 16.21
C PHE A 16 -3.31 -6.23 15.68
N GLY A 17 -2.06 -6.58 15.33
CA GLY A 17 -1.71 -7.89 14.78
C GLY A 17 -2.31 -8.16 13.39
N LYS A 18 -2.65 -7.11 12.64
CA LYS A 18 -3.29 -7.20 11.33
C LYS A 18 -2.25 -7.23 10.20
N HIS A 19 -2.07 -8.40 9.61
CA HIS A 19 -1.17 -8.62 8.48
C HIS A 19 -2.01 -8.99 7.25
N TYR A 20 -2.12 -8.10 6.27
CA TYR A 20 -2.93 -8.36 5.08
C TYR A 20 -2.06 -8.90 3.95
N ARG A 21 -2.60 -9.82 3.13
CA ARG A 21 -1.98 -10.20 1.86
C ARG A 21 -2.77 -9.62 0.70
N MET A 22 -2.11 -8.86 -0.17
CA MET A 22 -2.75 -8.26 -1.35
C MET A 22 -2.88 -9.26 -2.50
N LYS A 23 -3.64 -10.33 -2.27
CA LYS A 23 -3.85 -11.43 -3.22
C LYS A 23 -4.55 -10.90 -4.49
N GLY A 24 -4.41 -11.62 -5.61
CA GLY A 24 -5.05 -11.25 -6.89
C GLY A 24 -4.44 -10.03 -7.60
N VAL A 25 -3.71 -9.18 -6.88
CA VAL A 25 -2.90 -8.07 -7.44
C VAL A 25 -1.42 -8.42 -7.37
N THR A 26 -0.94 -8.85 -6.20
CA THR A 26 0.43 -9.33 -5.95
C THR A 26 0.40 -10.48 -4.93
N SER A 27 1.54 -10.82 -4.34
CA SER A 27 1.64 -11.62 -3.11
C SER A 27 2.25 -10.81 -1.95
N ASN A 28 2.21 -9.48 -2.04
CA ASN A 28 2.81 -8.61 -1.03
C ASN A 28 2.04 -8.69 0.29
N THR A 29 2.77 -8.55 1.39
CA THR A 29 2.20 -8.45 2.73
C THR A 29 2.18 -6.98 3.14
N LEU A 30 1.05 -6.51 3.69
CA LEU A 30 0.85 -5.17 4.20
C LEU A 30 0.63 -5.24 5.72
N ASP A 31 1.66 -4.88 6.47
CA ASP A 31 1.61 -4.80 7.92
C ASP A 31 1.20 -3.39 8.32
N ILE A 32 0.02 -3.23 8.90
CA ILE A 32 -0.41 -1.91 9.35
C ILE A 32 0.48 -1.42 10.49
N LYS A 33 1.04 -0.21 10.36
CA LYS A 33 1.90 0.40 11.38
C LYS A 33 1.19 1.51 12.13
N ILE A 34 0.35 2.27 11.44
CA ILE A 34 -0.56 3.28 12.01
C ILE A 34 -1.91 3.08 11.32
N SER A 35 -2.96 2.81 12.10
CA SER A 35 -4.30 2.64 11.56
C SER A 35 -5.01 3.97 11.40
N GLY A 36 -5.90 4.08 10.41
CA GLY A 36 -6.86 5.17 10.33
C GLY A 36 -7.74 5.25 11.59
N GLN A 37 -7.95 4.14 12.30
CA GLN A 37 -8.62 4.15 13.60
C GLN A 37 -7.83 4.94 14.66
N ASP A 38 -6.50 4.89 14.61
CA ASP A 38 -5.64 5.65 15.53
C ASP A 38 -5.68 7.17 15.25
N THR A 39 -6.01 7.55 14.01
CA THR A 39 -5.88 8.93 13.51
C THR A 39 -7.20 9.60 13.16
N GLU A 40 -8.35 9.00 13.48
CA GLU A 40 -9.67 9.46 13.00
C GLU A 40 -9.75 9.59 11.47
N GLY A 41 -9.04 8.72 10.76
CA GLY A 41 -9.02 8.69 9.30
C GLY A 41 -8.01 9.64 8.66
N ASP A 42 -7.26 10.46 9.42
CA ASP A 42 -6.29 11.40 8.84
C ASP A 42 -5.11 10.73 8.11
N LEU A 43 -4.69 9.53 8.53
CA LEU A 43 -3.49 8.87 8.04
C LEU A 43 -3.55 7.36 8.30
N ALA A 44 -3.20 6.56 7.29
CA ALA A 44 -2.82 5.17 7.51
C ALA A 44 -1.39 4.96 7.02
N VAL A 45 -0.61 4.12 7.72
CA VAL A 45 0.76 3.76 7.35
C VAL A 45 0.91 2.26 7.39
N PHE A 46 1.51 1.68 6.35
CA PHE A 46 1.79 0.26 6.23
C PHE A 46 3.29 0.04 5.95
N GLU A 47 3.84 -1.05 6.46
CA GLU A 47 5.07 -1.64 5.95
C GLU A 47 4.66 -2.69 4.91
N GLN A 48 5.01 -2.46 3.66
CA GLN A 48 4.77 -3.37 2.56
C GLN A 48 6.00 -4.24 2.35
N THR A 49 5.87 -5.55 2.53
CA THR A 49 6.89 -6.53 2.13
C THR A 49 6.55 -7.07 0.73
N GLY A 50 7.46 -6.81 -0.21
CA GLY A 50 7.35 -7.13 -1.61
C GLY A 50 7.89 -8.53 -1.94
N LEU A 51 7.01 -9.38 -2.47
CA LEU A 51 7.30 -10.82 -2.75
C LEU A 51 6.98 -11.21 -4.20
N THR A 52 6.74 -10.23 -5.06
CA THR A 52 6.35 -10.47 -6.46
C THR A 52 7.22 -9.63 -7.38
N PRO A 53 8.36 -10.17 -7.84
CA PRO A 53 9.23 -9.50 -8.81
C PRO A 53 8.46 -9.19 -10.08
N PHE A 54 8.67 -7.99 -10.62
CA PHE A 54 7.91 -7.42 -11.73
C PHE A 54 6.39 -7.28 -11.48
N GLY A 55 5.96 -7.42 -10.22
CA GLY A 55 4.59 -7.19 -9.77
C GLY A 55 4.39 -5.82 -9.12
N GLY A 56 3.13 -5.42 -9.03
CA GLY A 56 2.65 -4.19 -8.43
C GLY A 56 1.22 -3.88 -8.89
N PRO A 57 0.57 -2.85 -8.34
CA PRO A 57 -0.75 -2.44 -8.78
C PRO A 57 -0.70 -1.94 -10.23
N SER A 58 -1.78 -2.16 -10.98
CA SER A 58 -1.98 -1.55 -12.28
C SER A 58 -2.12 -0.02 -12.15
N LEU A 59 -2.10 0.69 -13.29
CA LEU A 59 -2.33 2.14 -13.29
C LEU A 59 -3.71 2.46 -12.70
N HIS A 60 -3.73 3.21 -11.60
CA HIS A 60 -4.94 3.60 -10.88
C HIS A 60 -4.83 5.05 -10.38
N ILE A 61 -5.93 5.56 -9.80
CA ILE A 61 -6.03 6.92 -9.29
C ILE A 61 -6.70 6.85 -7.91
N HIS A 62 -6.15 7.57 -6.94
CA HIS A 62 -6.84 7.89 -5.69
C HIS A 62 -7.54 9.26 -5.82
N PRO A 63 -8.89 9.33 -5.76
CA PRO A 63 -9.59 10.61 -5.86
C PRO A 63 -9.39 11.50 -4.63
N PHE A 64 -9.20 10.87 -3.47
CA PHE A 64 -9.21 11.55 -2.18
C PHE A 64 -7.89 11.47 -1.42
N GLN A 65 -7.06 10.45 -1.68
CA GLN A 65 -5.83 10.19 -0.94
C GLN A 65 -4.60 10.62 -1.74
N ASP A 66 -3.69 11.33 -1.08
CA ASP A 66 -2.30 11.34 -1.50
C ASP A 66 -1.63 10.06 -0.99
N GLU A 67 -0.70 9.52 -1.76
CA GLU A 67 0.18 8.43 -1.31
C GLU A 67 1.62 8.92 -1.13
N TRP A 68 2.33 8.32 -0.18
CA TRP A 68 3.75 8.56 0.03
C TRP A 68 4.47 7.24 0.27
N PHE A 69 5.62 7.05 -0.38
CA PHE A 69 6.45 5.85 -0.25
C PHE A 69 7.87 6.18 0.20
N TYR A 70 8.44 5.26 0.96
CA TYR A 70 9.87 5.24 1.30
C TYR A 70 10.42 3.83 1.10
N VAL A 71 11.50 3.69 0.33
CA VAL A 71 12.10 2.38 0.03
C VAL A 71 13.04 1.95 1.14
N VAL A 72 12.74 0.81 1.75
CA VAL A 72 13.53 0.19 2.81
C VAL A 72 14.42 -0.92 2.26
N GLU A 73 13.96 -1.65 1.25
CA GLU A 73 14.68 -2.75 0.62
C GLU A 73 14.30 -2.85 -0.86
N GLY A 74 15.26 -3.25 -1.71
CA GLY A 74 15.03 -3.51 -3.13
C GLY A 74 15.00 -2.25 -4.00
N THR A 75 14.52 -2.44 -5.22
CA THR A 75 14.39 -1.39 -6.23
C THR A 75 13.00 -1.41 -6.82
N TYR A 76 12.41 -0.23 -7.00
CA TYR A 76 11.07 -0.06 -7.54
C TYR A 76 11.08 0.90 -8.73
N LYS A 77 10.20 0.67 -9.68
CA LYS A 77 9.91 1.61 -10.78
C LYS A 77 8.51 2.16 -10.58
N PHE A 78 8.40 3.46 -10.40
CA PHE A 78 7.14 4.17 -10.30
C PHE A 78 6.82 4.87 -11.62
N ARG A 79 5.53 4.90 -11.96
CA ARG A 79 4.97 5.82 -12.95
C ARG A 79 4.00 6.75 -12.23
N VAL A 80 4.15 8.05 -12.43
CA VAL A 80 3.31 9.09 -11.81
C VAL A 80 2.95 10.11 -12.88
N GLY A 81 1.70 10.05 -13.34
CA GLY A 81 1.27 10.73 -14.56
C GLY A 81 2.07 10.24 -15.77
N GLU A 82 2.82 11.14 -16.38
CA GLU A 82 3.68 10.87 -17.53
C GLU A 82 5.11 10.49 -17.12
N GLU A 83 5.50 10.82 -15.90
CA GLU A 83 6.87 10.60 -15.42
C GLU A 83 7.09 9.17 -14.95
N THR A 84 8.29 8.67 -15.21
CA THR A 84 8.73 7.35 -14.77
C THR A 84 10.04 7.46 -14.02
N MET A 85 10.04 6.98 -12.78
CA MET A 85 11.17 7.13 -11.86
C MET A 85 11.55 5.77 -11.30
N GLN A 86 12.85 5.51 -11.18
CA GLN A 86 13.37 4.36 -10.46
C GLN A 86 13.81 4.81 -9.06
N LEU A 87 13.38 4.09 -8.04
CA LEU A 87 13.72 4.32 -6.65
C LEU A 87 14.52 3.14 -6.10
N THR A 88 15.49 3.45 -5.26
CA THR A 88 16.36 2.52 -4.54
C THR A 88 16.31 2.79 -3.04
N VAL A 89 16.97 1.96 -2.23
CA VAL A 89 16.96 2.05 -0.76
C VAL A 89 17.32 3.47 -0.29
N GLY A 90 16.45 4.04 0.54
CA GLY A 90 16.57 5.39 1.07
C GLY A 90 15.81 6.46 0.29
N ASP A 91 15.38 6.16 -0.94
CA ASP A 91 14.60 7.08 -1.76
C ASP A 91 13.14 7.16 -1.30
N THR A 92 12.51 8.29 -1.61
CA THR A 92 11.10 8.56 -1.33
C THR A 92 10.40 9.15 -2.54
N ILE A 93 9.10 8.91 -2.65
CA ILE A 93 8.25 9.53 -3.67
C ILE A 93 6.89 9.90 -3.07
N PHE A 94 6.36 11.03 -3.52
CA PHE A 94 5.02 11.51 -3.18
C PHE A 94 4.14 11.43 -4.42
N LEU A 95 2.95 10.85 -4.27
CA LEU A 95 1.96 10.65 -5.32
C LEU A 95 0.73 11.51 -4.98
N PRO A 96 0.57 12.67 -5.63
CA PRO A 96 -0.59 13.51 -5.38
C PRO A 96 -1.88 12.80 -5.80
N ARG A 97 -2.95 13.01 -5.03
CA ARG A 97 -4.31 12.59 -5.39
C ARG A 97 -4.70 13.10 -6.78
N ASN A 98 -5.58 12.37 -7.45
CA ASN A 98 -6.05 12.65 -8.81
C ASN A 98 -4.98 12.55 -9.91
N ILE A 99 -3.75 12.11 -9.59
CA ILE A 99 -2.72 11.79 -10.59
C ILE A 99 -2.64 10.27 -10.76
N PRO A 100 -2.80 9.72 -11.97
CA PRO A 100 -2.65 8.29 -12.20
C PRO A 100 -1.26 7.79 -11.85
N HIS A 101 -1.17 6.68 -11.13
CA HIS A 101 0.11 6.09 -10.76
C HIS A 101 0.07 4.56 -10.70
N ALA A 102 1.27 3.99 -10.79
CA ALA A 102 1.55 2.57 -10.66
C ALA A 102 2.98 2.38 -10.16
N PHE A 103 3.29 1.22 -9.59
CA PHE A 103 4.67 0.82 -9.37
C PHE A 103 4.91 -0.62 -9.76
N MET A 104 6.17 -0.97 -9.94
CA MET A 104 6.64 -2.33 -10.19
C MET A 104 7.89 -2.60 -9.38
N GLN A 105 7.92 -3.72 -8.66
CA GLN A 105 9.12 -4.20 -8.00
C GLN A 105 10.12 -4.74 -9.04
N LEU A 106 11.39 -4.34 -8.98
CA LEU A 106 12.42 -4.78 -9.94
C LEU A 106 13.35 -5.88 -9.40
N THR A 107 13.36 -6.10 -8.09
CA THR A 107 14.22 -7.06 -7.39
C THR A 107 13.43 -8.26 -6.87
N ASP A 108 14.12 -9.34 -6.49
CA ASP A 108 13.48 -10.57 -5.97
C ASP A 108 12.71 -10.32 -4.67
N HIS A 109 13.27 -9.48 -3.80
CA HIS A 109 12.66 -9.00 -2.58
C HIS A 109 12.60 -7.48 -2.58
N GLY A 110 11.63 -6.92 -1.88
CA GLY A 110 11.57 -5.50 -1.64
C GLY A 110 10.78 -5.17 -0.38
N LYS A 111 10.94 -3.93 0.08
CA LYS A 111 10.20 -3.40 1.22
C LYS A 111 10.03 -1.91 1.09
N MET A 112 8.82 -1.42 1.33
CA MET A 112 8.51 0.01 1.38
C MET A 112 7.67 0.33 2.60
N ILE A 113 7.81 1.55 3.11
CA ILE A 113 6.74 2.17 3.90
C ILE A 113 5.82 2.87 2.91
N VAL A 114 4.51 2.68 3.05
CA VAL A 114 3.49 3.39 2.30
C VAL A 114 2.54 4.07 3.27
N SER A 115 2.13 5.30 2.94
CA SER A 115 1.10 6.00 3.70
C SER A 115 0.04 6.63 2.81
N TYR A 116 -1.17 6.73 3.35
CA TYR A 116 -2.36 7.28 2.71
C TYR A 116 -2.88 8.47 3.50
N LEU A 117 -3.07 9.61 2.82
CA LEU A 117 -3.52 10.86 3.44
C LEU A 117 -4.72 11.45 2.67
N PRO A 118 -5.96 11.37 3.21
CA PRO A 118 -6.37 10.65 4.42
C PRO A 118 -6.28 9.12 4.27
N ALA A 119 -6.47 8.38 5.37
CA ALA A 119 -6.45 6.93 5.40
C ALA A 119 -7.43 6.27 4.41
N GLY A 120 -8.60 6.90 4.21
CA GLY A 120 -9.66 6.39 3.33
C GLY A 120 -10.09 4.97 3.69
N LYS A 121 -10.44 4.17 2.67
CA LYS A 121 -10.88 2.77 2.84
C LYS A 121 -9.75 1.74 2.68
N MET A 122 -8.48 2.15 2.74
CA MET A 122 -7.37 1.27 2.38
C MET A 122 -7.25 0.02 3.26
N GLU A 123 -7.52 0.13 4.57
CA GLU A 123 -7.57 -1.05 5.43
C GLU A 123 -8.64 -2.06 4.97
N SER A 124 -9.83 -1.58 4.61
CA SER A 124 -10.91 -2.44 4.11
C SER A 124 -10.57 -3.06 2.75
N PHE A 125 -9.90 -2.33 1.87
CA PHE A 125 -9.40 -2.87 0.60
C PHE A 125 -8.45 -4.05 0.84
N PHE A 126 -7.48 -3.88 1.74
CA PHE A 126 -6.54 -4.94 2.06
C PHE A 126 -7.20 -6.11 2.79
N GLU A 127 -8.20 -5.87 3.65
CA GLU A 127 -9.02 -6.95 4.24
C GLU A 127 -9.75 -7.78 3.18
N VAL A 128 -10.36 -7.14 2.17
CA VAL A 128 -11.05 -7.84 1.07
C VAL A 128 -10.08 -8.67 0.25
N THR A 129 -8.94 -8.11 -0.15
CA THR A 129 -7.95 -8.84 -0.95
C THR A 129 -7.33 -9.99 -0.17
N ASP A 130 -7.12 -9.85 1.15
CA ASP A 130 -6.61 -10.91 2.02
C ASP A 130 -7.61 -12.07 2.16
N ALA A 131 -8.92 -11.78 2.13
CA ALA A 131 -9.96 -12.81 2.24
C ALA A 131 -10.13 -13.67 0.98
N TRP A 132 -9.50 -13.36 -0.14
CA TRP A 132 -9.61 -14.16 -1.36
C TRP A 132 -8.95 -15.55 -1.19
N GLU A 133 -9.72 -16.60 -1.45
CA GLU A 133 -9.27 -18.00 -1.40
C GLU A 133 -8.84 -18.54 -2.77
N ASN A 134 -9.45 -18.02 -3.83
CA ASN A 134 -9.16 -18.39 -5.22
C ASN A 134 -8.70 -17.15 -6.00
N PRO A 135 -7.96 -17.31 -7.12
CA PRO A 135 -7.64 -16.19 -7.99
C PRO A 135 -8.93 -15.44 -8.40
N PRO A 136 -9.06 -14.14 -8.05
CA PRO A 136 -10.25 -13.37 -8.38
C PRO A 136 -10.33 -13.14 -9.90
N THR A 137 -11.53 -12.94 -10.42
CA THR A 137 -11.68 -12.53 -11.82
C THR A 137 -11.23 -11.07 -12.01
N PRO A 138 -10.80 -10.67 -13.21
CA PRO A 138 -10.46 -9.28 -13.50
C PRO A 138 -11.59 -8.29 -13.17
N GLU A 139 -12.85 -8.70 -13.36
CA GLU A 139 -14.03 -7.89 -13.04
C GLU A 139 -14.18 -7.67 -11.54
N LEU A 140 -13.92 -8.70 -10.71
CA LEU A 140 -13.94 -8.58 -9.27
C LEU A 140 -12.82 -7.68 -8.76
N ILE A 141 -11.60 -7.83 -9.31
CA ILE A 141 -10.48 -6.94 -8.98
C ILE A 141 -10.89 -5.50 -9.26
N LYS A 142 -11.38 -5.22 -10.48
CA LYS A 142 -11.80 -3.87 -10.85
C LYS A 142 -12.88 -3.31 -9.93
N ALA A 143 -13.90 -4.09 -9.60
CA ALA A 143 -14.98 -3.66 -8.71
C ALA A 143 -14.47 -3.31 -7.30
N VAL A 144 -13.53 -4.09 -6.75
CA VAL A 144 -12.93 -3.82 -5.44
C VAL A 144 -12.07 -2.55 -5.47
N PHE A 145 -11.31 -2.31 -6.55
CA PHE A 145 -10.57 -1.06 -6.74
C PHE A 145 -11.48 0.16 -6.89
N GLU A 146 -12.66 0.03 -7.49
CA GLU A 146 -13.59 1.16 -7.65
C GLU A 146 -14.35 1.51 -6.35
N ASP A 147 -14.55 0.54 -5.45
CA ASP A 147 -15.25 0.78 -4.17
C ASP A 147 -14.35 1.41 -3.09
N HIS A 148 -13.02 1.34 -3.23
CA HIS A 148 -12.05 1.72 -2.20
C HIS A 148 -11.18 2.91 -2.60
#